data_AF-A0A2A5F3Q5-F1
#
_entry.id   AF-A0A2A5F3Q5-F1
#
_cell.length_a   1.000
_cell.length_b   1.000
_cell.length_c   1.000
_cell.angle_alpha   90.00
_cell.angle_beta   90.00
_cell.angle_gamma   90.00
#
_symmetry.space_group_name_H-M   'P 1'
#
loop_
_entity.id
_entity.type
_entity.pdbx_description
1 polymer ?
#
loop_
_entity_poly.entity_id
_entity_poly.type
_entity_poly.pdbx_seq_one_letter_code
_entity_poly.pdbx_strand_id
1 'polypeptide(L)'
;MNKLTSTTIALVLSAASFASSVSAEIIGVYLRNSEEFILIRTTDEGMMYCTRVGDGFEMCDGVVEQDDGSWSGTQMKHPDMPSFMTFRGKVTFSETEVSLEGCTTGNTQCESEVWPKQ
;
A
#
# COMPACT_ATOMS: atom_id res chain seq x y z
N MET A 1 -7.84 22.01 70.82
CA MET A 1 -7.82 20.66 70.23
C MET A 1 -8.44 20.78 68.85
N ASN A 2 -7.64 20.99 67.80
CA ASN A 2 -8.15 21.26 66.46
C ASN A 2 -7.59 20.20 65.53
N LYS A 3 -8.46 19.24 65.15
CA LYS A 3 -8.13 18.15 64.24
C LYS A 3 -8.18 18.69 62.80
N LEU A 4 -7.02 18.74 62.13
CA LEU A 4 -6.93 18.99 60.71
C LEU A 4 -7.09 17.64 59.99
N THR A 5 -8.27 17.44 59.42
CA THR A 5 -8.57 16.34 58.48
C THR A 5 -7.82 16.59 57.18
N SER A 6 -6.86 15.71 56.89
CA SER A 6 -6.08 15.70 55.66
C SER A 6 -6.85 14.93 54.58
N THR A 7 -7.32 15.61 53.55
CA THR A 7 -8.05 15.00 52.43
C THR A 7 -7.04 14.62 51.35
N THR A 8 -6.81 13.31 51.19
CA THR A 8 -5.97 12.72 50.14
C THR A 8 -6.63 12.91 48.77
N ILE A 9 -5.98 13.66 47.88
CA ILE A 9 -6.38 13.79 46.47
C ILE A 9 -5.77 12.60 45.71
N ALA A 10 -6.61 11.65 45.29
CA ALA A 10 -6.20 10.54 44.44
C ALA A 10 -6.04 11.05 43.00
N LEU A 11 -4.80 11.01 42.49
CA LEU A 11 -4.47 11.33 41.10
C LEU A 11 -4.92 10.16 40.22
N VAL A 12 -6.00 10.33 39.47
CA VAL A 12 -6.46 9.34 38.49
C VAL A 12 -5.56 9.45 37.26
N LEU A 13 -4.65 8.49 37.06
CA LEU A 13 -3.89 8.35 35.83
C LEU A 13 -4.84 7.90 34.72
N SER A 14 -5.29 8.84 33.90
CA SER A 14 -6.00 8.53 32.65
C SER A 14 -5.04 7.81 31.71
N ALA A 15 -5.34 6.55 31.40
CA ALA A 15 -4.63 5.79 30.37
C ALA A 15 -4.88 6.46 29.01
N ALA A 16 -3.86 7.11 28.47
CA ALA A 16 -3.87 7.57 27.08
C ALA A 16 -3.79 6.33 26.19
N SER A 17 -4.87 6.04 25.46
CA SER A 17 -4.90 5.02 24.44
C SER A 17 -3.97 5.47 23.30
N PHE A 18 -2.78 4.85 23.18
CA PHE A 18 -1.94 5.01 22.00
C PHE A 18 -2.64 4.30 20.84
N ALA A 19 -3.29 5.05 19.96
CA ALA A 19 -3.71 4.52 18.68
C ALA A 19 -2.42 4.20 17.89
N SER A 20 -2.20 2.94 17.57
CA SER A 20 -1.14 2.53 16.65
C SER A 20 -1.42 3.22 15.31
N SER A 21 -0.60 4.22 14.96
CA SER A 21 -0.60 4.78 13.61
C SER A 21 -0.13 3.69 12.67
N VAL A 22 -1.01 3.20 11.78
CA VAL A 22 -0.60 2.36 10.65
C VAL A 22 0.28 3.23 9.77
N SER A 23 1.59 2.99 9.79
CA SER A 23 2.53 3.73 8.97
C SER A 23 2.47 3.12 7.57
N ALA A 24 2.24 3.95 6.57
CA ALA A 24 2.42 3.57 5.18
C ALA A 24 3.68 4.24 4.67
N GLU A 25 4.68 3.46 4.27
CA GLU A 25 5.93 3.97 3.70
C GLU A 25 5.75 4.18 2.20
N ILE A 26 6.13 5.36 1.70
CA ILE A 26 6.12 5.64 0.26
C ILE A 26 7.42 5.10 -0.35
N ILE A 27 7.31 4.13 -1.25
CA ILE A 27 8.45 3.56 -1.99
C ILE A 27 8.86 4.52 -3.12
N GLY A 28 7.89 5.14 -3.80
CA GLY A 28 8.17 6.07 -4.87
C GLY A 28 6.95 6.51 -5.66
N VAL A 29 7.20 7.42 -6.60
CA VAL A 29 6.24 7.88 -7.60
C VAL A 29 6.77 7.48 -8.97
N TYR A 30 5.90 6.93 -9.81
CA TYR A 30 6.24 6.40 -11.13
C TYR A 30 5.28 6.94 -12.18
N LEU A 31 5.72 7.02 -13.43
CA LEU A 31 4.92 7.57 -14.53
C LEU A 31 4.44 6.46 -15.47
N ARG A 32 3.15 6.19 -15.48
CA ARG A 32 2.49 5.26 -16.40
C ARG A 32 2.06 5.98 -17.67
N ASN A 33 2.30 5.36 -18.82
CA ASN A 33 1.92 5.86 -20.15
C ASN A 33 2.35 7.31 -20.44
N SER A 34 3.44 7.78 -19.80
CA SER A 34 3.93 9.16 -19.89
C SER A 34 2.99 10.26 -19.39
N GLU A 35 1.87 9.92 -18.74
CA GLU A 35 0.82 10.88 -18.38
C GLU A 35 0.30 10.71 -16.94
N GLU A 36 0.34 9.50 -16.38
CA GLU A 36 -0.31 9.19 -15.11
C GLU A 36 0.71 8.93 -14.01
N PHE A 37 0.66 9.71 -12.93
CA PHE A 37 1.48 9.44 -11.75
C PHE A 37 0.87 8.32 -10.90
N ILE A 38 1.68 7.33 -10.58
CA ILE A 38 1.35 6.20 -9.71
C ILE A 38 2.18 6.31 -8.43
N LEU A 39 1.51 6.41 -7.29
CA LEU A 39 2.13 6.37 -5.98
C LEU A 39 2.20 4.93 -5.50
N ILE A 40 3.40 4.44 -5.19
CA ILE A 40 3.60 3.11 -4.63
C ILE A 40 3.98 3.23 -3.15
N ARG A 41 3.29 2.46 -2.31
CA ARG A 41 3.49 2.44 -0.85
C ARG A 41 3.43 1.02 -0.28
N THR A 42 4.10 0.81 0.84
CA THR A 42 4.00 -0.39 1.66
C THR A 42 3.36 -0.09 3.01
N THR A 43 2.80 -1.12 3.63
CA THR A 43 2.28 -1.06 5.01
C THR A 43 3.20 -1.84 5.95
N ASP A 44 3.10 -1.55 7.25
CA ASP A 44 3.78 -2.32 8.30
C ASP A 44 3.40 -3.82 8.32
N GLU A 45 2.29 -4.18 7.67
CA GLU A 45 1.81 -5.57 7.52
C GLU A 45 2.43 -6.30 6.32
N GLY A 46 3.36 -5.68 5.59
CA GLY A 46 4.04 -6.29 4.45
C GLY A 46 3.20 -6.36 3.18
N MET A 47 2.23 -5.46 3.03
CA MET A 47 1.44 -5.31 1.80
C MET A 47 1.88 -4.08 1.03
N MET A 48 1.86 -4.16 -0.30
CA MET A 48 2.14 -3.03 -1.19
C MET A 48 0.90 -2.65 -2.01
N TYR A 49 0.77 -1.35 -2.23
CA TYR A 49 -0.31 -0.72 -2.97
C TYR A 49 0.27 0.20 -4.04
N CYS A 50 -0.39 0.30 -5.18
CA CYS A 50 -0.04 1.21 -6.25
C CYS A 50 -1.30 1.96 -6.68
N THR A 51 -1.34 3.25 -6.34
CA THR A 51 -2.53 4.09 -6.49
C THR A 51 -2.28 5.17 -7.54
N ARG A 52 -3.17 5.30 -8.52
CA ARG A 52 -3.14 6.42 -9.47
C ARG A 52 -3.49 7.72 -8.74
N VAL A 53 -2.60 8.72 -8.83
CA VAL A 53 -2.73 9.97 -8.07
C VAL A 53 -3.94 10.81 -8.53
N GLY A 54 -4.27 10.77 -9.82
CA GLY A 54 -5.31 11.63 -10.40
C GLY A 54 -6.73 11.37 -9.87
N ASP A 55 -7.05 10.12 -9.57
CA ASP A 55 -8.41 9.71 -9.18
C ASP A 55 -8.46 8.71 -8.01
N GLY A 56 -7.31 8.28 -7.50
CA GLY A 56 -7.22 7.34 -6.39
C GLY A 56 -7.47 5.88 -6.79
N PHE A 57 -7.44 5.54 -8.08
CA PHE A 57 -7.64 4.15 -8.52
C PHE A 57 -6.52 3.23 -7.99
N GLU A 58 -6.89 2.21 -7.22
CA GLU A 58 -5.95 1.24 -6.64
C GLU A 58 -5.73 0.06 -7.59
N MET A 59 -4.50 -0.06 -8.10
CA MET A 59 -4.11 -1.04 -9.11
C MET A 59 -3.47 -2.31 -8.54
N CYS A 60 -2.73 -2.22 -7.42
CA CYS A 60 -2.00 -3.37 -6.86
C CYS A 60 -2.70 -4.01 -5.66
N ASP A 61 -3.61 -3.30 -4.99
CA ASP A 61 -4.58 -3.83 -4.01
C ASP A 61 -4.02 -4.91 -3.06
N GLY A 62 -2.93 -4.60 -2.37
CA GLY A 62 -2.35 -5.44 -1.32
C GLY A 62 -1.55 -6.65 -1.83
N VAL A 63 -0.70 -6.45 -2.84
CA VAL A 63 0.29 -7.48 -3.22
C VAL A 63 1.30 -7.70 -2.09
N VAL A 64 1.85 -8.92 -2.01
CA VAL A 64 2.79 -9.32 -0.97
C VAL A 64 4.15 -9.67 -1.57
N GLU A 65 5.21 -9.37 -0.82
CA GLU A 65 6.58 -9.71 -1.21
C GLU A 65 6.77 -11.23 -1.29
N GLN A 66 7.55 -11.67 -2.26
CA GLN A 66 7.90 -13.05 -2.54
C GLN A 66 9.38 -13.31 -2.20
N ASP A 67 9.77 -14.57 -2.11
CA ASP A 67 11.15 -14.98 -1.78
C ASP A 67 12.20 -14.47 -2.80
N ASP A 68 11.79 -14.14 -4.02
CA ASP A 68 12.64 -13.61 -5.08
C ASP A 68 12.74 -12.06 -5.09
N GLY A 69 12.12 -11.39 -4.11
CA GLY A 69 12.07 -9.92 -4.00
C GLY A 69 11.05 -9.26 -4.93
N SER A 70 10.26 -10.04 -5.68
CA SER A 70 9.11 -9.52 -6.40
C SER A 70 7.90 -9.39 -5.47
N TRP A 71 6.90 -8.61 -5.89
CA TRP A 71 5.62 -8.49 -5.19
C TRP A 71 4.52 -9.11 -6.05
N SER A 72 3.65 -9.93 -5.48
CA SER A 72 2.60 -10.59 -6.28
C SER A 72 1.26 -10.67 -5.57
N GLY A 73 0.19 -10.77 -6.35
CA GLY A 73 -1.17 -10.91 -5.82
C GLY A 73 -2.19 -11.23 -6.90
N THR A 74 -3.42 -11.56 -6.50
CA THR A 74 -4.53 -11.95 -7.40
C THR A 74 -5.64 -10.90 -7.50
N GLN A 75 -5.51 -9.80 -6.77
CA GLN A 75 -6.53 -8.76 -6.64
C GLN A 75 -6.17 -7.49 -7.42
N MET A 76 -5.18 -7.57 -8.32
CA MET A 76 -4.73 -6.41 -9.08
C MET A 76 -5.80 -5.96 -10.07
N LYS A 77 -5.84 -4.66 -10.36
CA LYS A 77 -6.84 -4.01 -11.22
C LYS A 77 -6.17 -3.14 -12.26
N HIS A 78 -6.75 -3.12 -13.45
CA HIS A 78 -6.25 -2.35 -14.58
C HIS A 78 -7.30 -1.30 -14.95
N PRO A 79 -6.94 -0.02 -15.19
CA PRO A 79 -7.90 1.03 -15.51
C PRO A 79 -8.78 0.75 -16.73
N ASP A 80 -8.26 0.00 -17.70
CA ASP A 80 -8.98 -0.36 -18.93
C ASP A 80 -9.85 -1.62 -18.78
N MET A 81 -9.89 -2.20 -17.57
CA MET A 81 -10.78 -3.31 -17.26
C MET A 81 -11.96 -2.84 -16.40
N PRO A 82 -13.14 -3.46 -16.56
CA PRO A 82 -14.25 -3.32 -15.63
C PRO A 82 -13.82 -3.45 -14.16
N SER A 83 -14.29 -2.54 -13.31
CA SER A 83 -13.84 -2.39 -11.91
C SER A 83 -14.07 -3.60 -11.00
N PHE A 84 -14.94 -4.52 -11.40
CA PHE A 84 -15.20 -5.78 -10.70
C PHE A 84 -14.23 -6.90 -11.10
N MET A 85 -13.45 -6.74 -12.16
CA MET A 85 -12.47 -7.72 -12.60
C MET A 85 -11.12 -7.46 -11.94
N THR A 86 -10.49 -8.55 -11.53
CA THR A 86 -9.12 -8.58 -11.05
C THR A 86 -8.28 -9.53 -11.87
N PHE A 87 -6.97 -9.39 -11.78
CA PHE A 87 -6.01 -10.26 -12.42
C PHE A 87 -4.89 -10.63 -11.45
N ARG A 88 -4.16 -11.69 -11.80
CA ARG A 88 -2.93 -12.04 -11.09
C ARG A 88 -1.79 -11.24 -11.69
N GLY A 89 -1.02 -10.55 -10.87
CA GLY A 89 0.15 -9.87 -11.36
C GLY A 89 1.34 -9.94 -10.42
N LYS A 90 2.45 -9.43 -10.94
CA LYS A 90 3.77 -9.39 -10.35
C LYS A 90 4.36 -8.01 -10.58
N VAL A 91 4.98 -7.43 -9.55
CA VAL A 91 5.65 -6.14 -9.56
C VAL A 91 7.11 -6.36 -9.18
N THR A 92 8.02 -5.84 -9.98
CA THR A 92 9.47 -5.92 -9.75
C THR A 92 10.09 -4.54 -9.86
N PHE A 93 10.95 -4.20 -8.91
CA PHE A 93 11.62 -2.90 -8.87
C PHE A 93 13.04 -2.98 -9.42
N SER A 94 13.45 -1.91 -10.07
CA SER A 94 14.86 -1.59 -10.35
C SER A 94 15.21 -0.23 -9.75
N GLU A 95 16.42 0.26 -9.99
CA GLU A 95 16.84 1.58 -9.50
C GLU A 95 16.05 2.74 -10.16
N THR A 96 15.64 2.59 -11.41
CA THR A 96 15.10 3.68 -12.24
C THR A 96 13.64 3.49 -12.66
N GLU A 97 13.09 2.29 -12.49
CA GLU A 97 11.76 1.94 -12.97
C GLU A 97 11.15 0.79 -12.18
N VAL A 98 9.83 0.65 -12.30
CA VAL A 98 9.08 -0.52 -11.86
C VAL A 98 8.49 -1.22 -13.08
N SER A 99 8.56 -2.54 -13.09
CA SER A 99 7.89 -3.39 -14.08
C SER A 99 6.71 -4.10 -13.43
N LEU A 100 5.56 -4.05 -14.10
CA LEU A 100 4.32 -4.69 -13.68
C LEU A 100 3.90 -5.68 -14.76
N GLU A 101 3.74 -6.94 -14.39
CA GLU A 101 3.24 -8.00 -15.26
C GLU A 101 1.86 -8.42 -14.76
N GLY A 102 0.88 -8.46 -15.65
CA GLY A 102 -0.49 -8.88 -15.36
C GLY A 102 -0.92 -10.03 -16.25
N CYS A 103 -1.44 -11.10 -15.66
CA CYS A 103 -1.95 -12.27 -16.35
C CYS A 103 -3.45 -12.46 -16.08
N THR A 104 -4.23 -12.64 -17.15
CA THR A 104 -5.64 -12.99 -17.06
C THR A 104 -5.84 -14.48 -16.71
N THR A 105 -7.06 -14.85 -16.32
CA THR A 105 -7.40 -16.21 -15.85
C THR A 105 -6.92 -17.29 -16.82
N GLY A 106 -6.05 -18.19 -16.33
CA GLY A 106 -5.43 -19.27 -17.10
C GLY A 106 -3.93 -19.09 -17.37
N ASN A 107 -3.34 -17.94 -16.99
CA ASN A 107 -1.92 -17.62 -17.18
C ASN A 107 -1.44 -17.70 -18.64
N THR A 108 -2.35 -17.61 -19.60
CA THR A 108 -2.03 -17.76 -21.03
C THR A 108 -1.84 -16.43 -21.76
N GLN A 109 -2.37 -15.33 -21.21
CA GLN A 109 -2.22 -13.98 -21.75
C GLN A 109 -1.73 -13.08 -20.64
N CYS A 110 -0.45 -12.76 -20.71
CA CYS A 110 0.22 -11.85 -19.80
C CYS A 110 0.72 -10.65 -20.57
N GLU A 111 0.50 -9.47 -20.02
CA GLU A 111 1.00 -8.21 -20.54
C GLU A 111 1.88 -7.56 -19.47
N SER A 112 2.84 -6.75 -19.92
CA SER A 112 3.74 -6.04 -19.02
C SER A 112 3.75 -4.56 -19.31
N GLU A 113 3.80 -3.77 -18.24
CA GLU A 113 4.01 -2.34 -18.27
C GLU A 113 5.32 -1.99 -17.55
N VAL A 114 6.00 -0.96 -18.02
CA VAL A 114 7.20 -0.41 -17.36
C VAL A 114 6.95 1.06 -17.06
N TRP A 115 7.12 1.44 -15.80
CA TRP A 115 6.88 2.80 -15.34
C TRP A 115 8.18 3.41 -14.81
N PRO A 116 8.75 4.43 -15.48
CA PRO A 116 9.92 5.12 -14.99
C PRO A 116 9.64 5.88 -13.69
N LYS A 117 10.61 5.84 -12.77
CA LYS A 117 10.59 6.59 -11.52
C LYS A 117 10.67 8.09 -11.78
N GLN A 118 10.00 8.87 -10.95
CA GLN A 118 9.91 10.34 -11.02
C GLN A 118 10.62 11.01 -9.85
#